data_AF-A0A537H3D6-F1
#
_entry.id   AF-A0A537H3D6-F1
#
_cell.length_a   1.000
_cell.length_b   1.000
_cell.length_c   1.000
_cell.angle_alpha   90.00
_cell.angle_beta   90.00
_cell.angle_gamma   90.00
#
_symmetry.space_group_name_H-M   'P 1'
#
loop_
_entity.id
_entity.type
_entity.pdbx_description
1 polymer ?
#
loop_
_entity_poly.entity_id
_entity_poly.type
_entity_poly.pdbx_seq_one_letter_code
_entity_poly.pdbx_strand_id
1 'polypeptide(L)'
;MRIVRILPAISILATLLFATPVNAASSQASISIIDLAHFNPTTFTFPGVGAFNFHPGVVTVSQGGTVTWTDNGYDQHTVTSYTTKMTVGFEGVNVQLPIPDGHFDSGIQAPIQSGQSWSLNTAELSPGDYHYFCQIHPWMQALLHVASGTSSPSASVNIDHNQGSTTQFFSGSASWGYLPRDLAVKKGAQVAVTNNGILPHTFSSYTIAIPVTEGFKTLIIPISDGVFNQTLVPGQSWTLDTSTLNTGTYTYACLFHPWMKGSINVT
;
A
#
# COMPACT_ATOMS: atom_id res chain seq x y z
N MET A 1 -15.64 31.76 71.02
CA MET A 1 -14.68 31.33 69.99
C MET A 1 -15.18 30.04 69.35
N ARG A 2 -15.77 30.12 68.14
CA ARG A 2 -16.12 28.95 67.32
C ARG A 2 -15.04 28.80 66.25
N ILE A 3 -14.28 27.72 66.29
CA ILE A 3 -13.24 27.39 65.31
C ILE A 3 -13.93 26.73 64.12
N VAL A 4 -14.00 27.43 62.99
CA VAL A 4 -14.41 26.87 61.71
C VAL A 4 -13.17 26.26 61.06
N ARG A 5 -13.10 24.93 61.00
CA ARG A 5 -12.08 24.22 60.21
C ARG A 5 -12.59 24.12 58.77
N ILE A 6 -11.97 24.87 57.87
CA ILE A 6 -12.15 24.72 56.42
C ILE A 6 -11.13 23.67 55.96
N LEU A 7 -11.61 22.50 55.53
CA LEU A 7 -10.79 21.55 54.78
C LEU A 7 -10.76 21.98 53.31
N PRO A 8 -9.60 22.00 52.62
CA PRO A 8 -9.57 22.17 51.18
C PRO A 8 -10.06 20.89 50.51
N ALA A 9 -11.12 21.00 49.71
CA ALA A 9 -11.53 19.95 48.79
C ALA A 9 -10.46 19.81 47.70
N ILE A 10 -9.63 18.78 47.80
CA ILE A 10 -8.72 18.38 46.72
C ILE A 10 -9.60 17.70 45.66
N SER A 11 -9.91 18.43 44.59
CA SER A 11 -10.48 17.84 43.37
C SER A 11 -9.41 16.94 42.74
N ILE A 12 -9.56 15.63 42.93
CA ILE A 12 -8.82 14.63 42.15
C ILE A 12 -9.46 14.64 40.75
N LEU A 13 -8.85 15.39 39.83
CA LEU A 13 -9.19 15.33 38.43
C LEU A 13 -8.70 13.98 37.89
N ALA A 14 -9.58 12.98 37.86
CA ALA A 14 -9.31 11.70 37.24
C ALA A 14 -9.18 11.91 35.72
N THR A 15 -7.94 12.04 35.23
CA THR A 15 -7.63 11.92 33.82
C THR A 15 -7.98 10.50 33.38
N LEU A 16 -9.15 10.34 32.77
CA LEU A 16 -9.51 9.16 32.02
C LEU A 16 -8.59 9.09 30.80
N LEU A 17 -7.46 8.37 30.92
CA LEU A 17 -6.68 7.99 29.75
C LEU A 17 -7.55 7.07 28.91
N PHE A 18 -8.17 7.63 27.87
CA PHE A 18 -8.61 6.83 26.74
C PHE A 18 -7.34 6.34 26.02
N ALA A 19 -6.80 5.21 26.48
CA ALA A 19 -5.85 4.44 25.69
C ALA A 19 -6.61 3.90 24.48
N THR A 20 -6.68 4.69 23.42
CA THR A 20 -7.03 4.16 22.09
C THR A 20 -5.92 3.20 21.70
N PRO A 21 -6.24 2.02 21.12
CA PRO A 21 -5.21 1.05 20.81
C PRO A 21 -4.21 1.66 19.83
N VAL A 22 -2.94 1.64 20.24
CA VAL A 22 -1.76 1.69 19.37
C VAL A 22 -2.01 0.74 18.21
N ASN A 23 -1.67 1.11 16.97
CA ASN A 23 -1.85 0.22 15.82
C ASN A 23 -0.93 -1.00 15.99
N ALA A 24 -1.36 -2.00 16.74
CA ALA A 24 -0.97 -3.36 16.52
C ALA A 24 -1.50 -3.76 15.14
N ALA A 25 -0.80 -4.66 14.44
CA ALA A 25 -1.38 -5.28 13.25
C ALA A 25 -2.76 -5.84 13.63
N SER A 26 -3.79 -5.37 12.93
CA SER A 26 -5.17 -5.76 13.26
C SER A 26 -5.32 -7.28 13.08
N SER A 27 -6.10 -7.92 13.93
CA SER A 27 -6.52 -9.31 13.71
C SER A 27 -7.52 -9.43 12.56
N GLN A 28 -8.00 -8.30 12.03
CA GLN A 28 -8.93 -8.24 10.90
C GLN A 28 -8.51 -7.14 9.91
N ALA A 29 -8.52 -7.47 8.63
CA ALA A 29 -8.30 -6.54 7.55
C ALA A 29 -9.39 -6.69 6.48
N SER A 30 -9.74 -5.59 5.83
CA SER A 30 -10.75 -5.57 4.77
C SER A 30 -10.19 -4.91 3.52
N ILE A 31 -10.49 -5.50 2.36
CA ILE A 31 -10.07 -5.04 1.05
C ILE A 31 -11.30 -5.00 0.14
N SER A 32 -11.53 -3.87 -0.50
CA SER A 32 -12.50 -3.74 -1.57
C SER A 32 -11.84 -4.12 -2.90
N ILE A 33 -12.44 -5.04 -3.63
CA ILE A 33 -12.17 -5.20 -5.06
C ILE A 33 -13.03 -4.18 -5.78
N ILE A 34 -12.41 -3.33 -6.58
CA ILE A 34 -13.10 -2.29 -7.35
C ILE A 34 -12.82 -2.48 -8.83
N ASP A 35 -13.86 -2.29 -9.63
CA ASP A 35 -13.84 -2.22 -11.08
C ASP A 35 -14.90 -1.21 -11.59
N LEU A 36 -15.25 -1.31 -12.88
CA LEU A 36 -16.37 -0.57 -13.46
C LEU A 36 -17.72 -0.94 -12.82
N ALA A 37 -18.38 0.03 -12.19
CA ALA A 37 -19.72 -0.17 -11.63
C ALA A 37 -20.79 -0.63 -12.65
N HIS A 38 -20.66 -0.29 -13.94
CA HIS A 38 -21.52 -0.75 -15.04
C HIS A 38 -20.78 -0.76 -16.39
N PHE A 39 -20.94 -1.84 -17.17
CA PHE A 39 -20.46 -1.90 -18.56
C PHE A 39 -21.43 -1.15 -19.50
N ASN A 40 -21.03 0.02 -20.01
CA ASN A 40 -21.75 0.69 -21.09
C ASN A 40 -20.93 0.60 -22.40
N PRO A 41 -21.37 -0.23 -23.38
CA PRO A 41 -20.63 -0.45 -24.62
C PRO A 41 -20.55 0.79 -25.52
N THR A 42 -21.38 1.81 -25.28
CA THR A 42 -21.44 3.05 -26.09
C THR A 42 -20.60 4.19 -25.51
N THR A 43 -20.17 4.09 -24.25
CA THR A 43 -19.31 5.08 -23.58
C THR A 43 -17.99 4.46 -23.11
N PHE A 44 -17.61 3.30 -23.66
CA PHE A 44 -16.40 2.57 -23.31
C PHE A 44 -15.16 3.39 -23.71
N THR A 45 -14.81 4.35 -22.87
CA THR A 45 -13.46 4.84 -22.72
C THR A 45 -12.82 3.91 -21.72
N PHE A 46 -11.72 3.24 -22.10
CA PHE A 46 -10.92 2.48 -21.14
C PHE A 46 -10.69 3.40 -19.93
N PRO A 47 -11.34 3.13 -18.79
CA PRO A 47 -11.16 3.98 -17.62
C PRO A 47 -9.69 3.80 -17.29
N GLY A 48 -8.94 4.91 -17.25
CA GLY A 48 -7.49 4.85 -17.10
C GLY A 48 -7.03 4.05 -15.87
N VAL A 49 -5.71 3.98 -15.71
CA VAL A 49 -5.03 3.31 -14.58
C VAL A 49 -5.76 3.60 -13.26
N GLY A 50 -6.26 2.55 -12.58
CA GLY A 50 -6.97 2.65 -11.29
C GLY A 50 -8.47 2.36 -11.33
N ALA A 51 -9.03 1.94 -12.46
CA ALA A 51 -10.41 1.46 -12.51
C ALA A 51 -10.57 0.06 -11.91
N PHE A 52 -9.60 -0.83 -12.16
CA PHE A 52 -9.56 -2.21 -11.68
C PHE A 52 -8.45 -2.39 -10.64
N ASN A 53 -8.78 -2.61 -9.37
CA ASN A 53 -7.77 -2.81 -8.32
C ASN A 53 -8.31 -3.41 -7.02
N PHE A 54 -7.39 -3.89 -6.18
CA PHE A 54 -7.62 -4.12 -4.76
C PHE A 54 -7.41 -2.82 -3.99
N HIS A 55 -8.31 -2.47 -3.07
CA HIS A 55 -8.24 -1.24 -2.27
C HIS A 55 -8.51 -1.51 -0.78
N PRO A 56 -7.55 -1.24 0.12
CA PRO A 56 -6.21 -0.75 -0.18
C PRO A 56 -5.40 -1.79 -0.95
N GLY A 57 -4.45 -1.34 -1.78
CA GLY A 57 -3.58 -2.22 -2.57
C GLY A 57 -2.46 -2.87 -1.75
N VAL A 58 -2.33 -2.48 -0.49
CA VAL A 58 -1.48 -3.13 0.51
C VAL A 58 -2.27 -3.20 1.81
N VAL A 59 -2.24 -4.35 2.47
CA VAL A 59 -2.86 -4.49 3.78
C VAL A 59 -1.93 -5.20 4.74
N THR A 60 -2.00 -4.83 6.02
CA THR A 60 -1.28 -5.51 7.10
C THR A 60 -2.27 -6.21 8.02
N VAL A 61 -2.01 -7.47 8.33
CA VAL A 61 -2.79 -8.27 9.27
C VAL A 61 -1.84 -9.03 10.20
N SER A 62 -2.22 -9.27 11.44
CA SER A 62 -1.46 -10.17 12.32
C SER A 62 -1.55 -11.61 11.82
N GLN A 63 -0.48 -12.40 11.96
CA GLN A 63 -0.55 -13.85 11.80
C GLN A 63 -1.66 -14.43 12.68
N GLY A 64 -2.50 -15.30 12.11
CA GLY A 64 -3.71 -15.81 12.77
C GLY A 64 -4.92 -14.86 12.70
N GLY A 65 -4.79 -13.71 12.05
CA GLY A 65 -5.90 -12.82 11.73
C GLY A 65 -6.65 -13.24 10.46
N THR A 66 -7.70 -12.49 10.15
CA THR A 66 -8.54 -12.67 8.97
C THR A 66 -8.44 -11.48 8.04
N VAL A 67 -8.30 -11.74 6.74
CA VAL A 67 -8.42 -10.71 5.70
C VAL A 67 -9.66 -11.02 4.87
N THR A 68 -10.51 -10.04 4.61
CA THR A 68 -11.73 -10.19 3.82
C THR A 68 -11.68 -9.30 2.59
N TRP A 69 -11.85 -9.90 1.42
CA TRP A 69 -12.02 -9.20 0.15
C TRP A 69 -13.49 -9.15 -0.19
N THR A 70 -14.02 -7.96 -0.47
CA THR A 70 -15.40 -7.75 -0.91
C THR A 70 -15.38 -7.17 -2.31
N ASP A 71 -16.07 -7.84 -3.23
CA ASP A 71 -16.22 -7.35 -4.58
C ASP A 71 -17.32 -6.30 -4.64
N ASN A 72 -16.91 -5.04 -4.85
CA ASN A 72 -17.82 -3.92 -5.04
C ASN A 72 -17.91 -3.50 -6.51
N GLY A 73 -17.30 -4.29 -7.40
CA GLY A 73 -17.34 -4.14 -8.83
C GLY A 73 -18.50 -4.90 -9.48
N TYR A 74 -18.55 -4.84 -10.81
CA TYR A 74 -19.43 -5.57 -11.69
C TYR A 74 -18.83 -6.90 -12.17
N ASP A 75 -17.55 -6.91 -12.52
CA ASP A 75 -16.87 -8.09 -13.06
C ASP A 75 -16.53 -9.08 -11.95
N GLN A 76 -16.24 -10.32 -12.32
CA GLN A 76 -15.83 -11.36 -11.38
C GLN A 76 -14.34 -11.27 -11.10
N HIS A 77 -13.94 -11.56 -9.86
CA HIS A 77 -12.53 -11.48 -9.44
C HIS A 77 -12.06 -12.68 -8.64
N THR A 78 -10.75 -12.78 -8.52
CA THR A 78 -10.06 -13.77 -7.69
C THR A 78 -8.98 -13.09 -6.85
N VAL A 79 -8.57 -13.77 -5.79
CA VAL A 79 -7.47 -13.38 -4.91
C VAL A 79 -6.53 -14.56 -4.83
N THR A 80 -5.40 -14.48 -5.54
CA THR A 80 -4.49 -15.62 -5.69
C THR A 80 -3.05 -15.16 -5.47
N SER A 81 -2.32 -15.82 -4.58
CA SER A 81 -0.92 -15.47 -4.29
C SER A 81 0.02 -15.88 -5.42
N TYR A 82 1.11 -15.14 -5.56
CA TYR A 82 2.18 -15.47 -6.51
C TYR A 82 3.55 -15.02 -6.00
N THR A 83 4.59 -15.76 -6.42
CA THR A 83 6.00 -15.43 -6.16
C THR A 83 6.78 -15.17 -7.44
N THR A 84 6.33 -15.73 -8.56
CA THR A 84 7.05 -15.65 -9.84
C THR A 84 6.14 -15.17 -10.95
N LYS A 85 6.75 -14.69 -12.04
CA LYS A 85 6.06 -14.28 -13.26
C LYS A 85 6.63 -15.03 -14.44
N MET A 86 5.78 -15.42 -15.39
CA MET A 86 6.20 -15.93 -16.69
C MET A 86 6.17 -14.84 -17.74
N THR A 87 7.10 -14.88 -18.68
CA THR A 87 7.08 -14.00 -19.85
C THR A 87 6.25 -14.64 -20.95
N VAL A 88 5.27 -13.92 -21.45
CA VAL A 88 4.40 -14.32 -22.58
C VAL A 88 4.52 -13.27 -23.68
N GLY A 89 4.80 -13.73 -24.90
CA GLY A 89 4.71 -12.89 -26.07
C GLY A 89 3.26 -12.73 -26.50
N PHE A 90 2.76 -11.49 -26.56
CA PHE A 90 1.44 -11.15 -27.07
C PHE A 90 1.57 -10.00 -28.07
N GLU A 91 1.15 -10.23 -29.32
CA GLU A 91 1.19 -9.22 -30.39
C GLU A 91 2.56 -8.52 -30.56
N GLY A 92 3.66 -9.26 -30.36
CA GLY A 92 5.02 -8.73 -30.46
C GLY A 92 5.51 -7.97 -29.22
N VAL A 93 4.72 -7.93 -28.15
CA VAL A 93 5.09 -7.37 -26.84
C VAL A 93 5.31 -8.50 -25.83
N ASN A 94 6.38 -8.40 -25.04
CA ASN A 94 6.61 -9.31 -23.92
C ASN A 94 5.86 -8.80 -22.68
N VAL A 95 4.92 -9.60 -22.21
CA VAL A 95 4.12 -9.32 -21.01
C VAL A 95 4.54 -10.29 -19.90
N GLN A 96 4.62 -9.80 -18.68
CA GLN A 96 4.90 -10.62 -17.52
C GLN A 96 3.63 -10.92 -16.75
N LEU A 97 3.28 -12.21 -16.67
CA LEU A 97 2.06 -12.67 -16.02
C LEU A 97 2.42 -13.40 -14.71
N PRO A 98 1.77 -13.05 -13.58
CA PRO A 98 1.90 -13.81 -12.34
C PRO A 98 1.58 -15.30 -12.49
N ILE A 99 2.33 -16.15 -11.80
CA ILE A 99 2.10 -17.59 -11.72
C ILE A 99 1.64 -17.92 -10.29
N PRO A 100 0.45 -18.50 -10.10
CA PRO A 100 -0.02 -18.91 -8.79
C PRO A 100 1.01 -19.78 -8.05
N ASP A 101 1.30 -19.44 -6.80
CA ASP A 101 2.28 -20.16 -5.98
C ASP A 101 1.65 -21.12 -4.95
N GLY A 102 0.34 -21.04 -4.76
CA GLY A 102 -0.42 -21.90 -3.86
C GLY A 102 -0.42 -21.51 -2.38
N HIS A 103 0.13 -20.35 -1.99
CA HIS A 103 0.00 -19.89 -0.59
C HIS A 103 -1.46 -19.58 -0.20
N PHE A 104 -2.23 -18.97 -1.12
CA PHE A 104 -3.68 -18.85 -1.01
C PHE A 104 -4.32 -18.63 -2.39
N ASP A 105 -5.54 -19.11 -2.57
CA ASP A 105 -6.33 -18.93 -3.79
C ASP A 105 -7.83 -18.91 -3.46
N SER A 106 -8.53 -17.85 -3.87
CA SER A 106 -9.99 -17.79 -3.77
C SER A 106 -10.71 -18.70 -4.78
N GLY A 107 -9.99 -19.15 -5.82
CA GLY A 107 -10.47 -20.10 -6.83
C GLY A 107 -11.07 -19.46 -8.08
N ILE A 108 -10.62 -19.90 -9.26
CA ILE A 108 -11.10 -19.40 -10.56
C ILE A 108 -12.37 -20.12 -11.05
N GLN A 109 -12.67 -21.31 -10.53
CA GLN A 109 -13.88 -22.06 -10.91
C GLN A 109 -15.15 -21.48 -10.25
N ALA A 110 -14.98 -20.81 -9.11
CA ALA A 110 -16.05 -20.12 -8.39
C ALA A 110 -15.54 -18.74 -7.93
N PRO A 111 -15.31 -17.81 -8.87
CA PRO A 111 -14.73 -16.52 -8.56
C PRO A 111 -15.69 -15.67 -7.73
N ILE A 112 -15.13 -14.70 -7.01
CA ILE A 112 -15.87 -13.72 -6.21
C ILE A 112 -16.72 -12.91 -7.19
N GLN A 113 -18.03 -12.97 -7.00
CA GLN A 113 -19.00 -12.23 -7.82
C GLN A 113 -19.24 -10.84 -7.22
N SER A 114 -19.74 -9.90 -8.02
CA SER A 114 -20.28 -8.62 -7.56
C SER A 114 -21.12 -8.76 -6.28
N GLY A 115 -20.72 -8.02 -5.24
CA GLY A 115 -21.36 -8.00 -3.92
C GLY A 115 -21.01 -9.18 -3.00
N GLN A 116 -20.25 -10.17 -3.47
CA GLN A 116 -19.78 -11.28 -2.66
C GLN A 116 -18.47 -10.95 -1.95
N SER A 117 -18.09 -11.81 -1.02
CA SER A 117 -16.84 -11.69 -0.29
C SER A 117 -16.16 -13.04 -0.10
N TRP A 118 -14.83 -13.00 0.02
CA TRP A 118 -14.00 -14.13 0.37
C TRP A 118 -13.06 -13.75 1.50
N SER A 119 -12.81 -14.67 2.43
CA SER A 119 -11.97 -14.42 3.60
C SER A 119 -10.82 -15.42 3.70
N LEU A 120 -9.63 -14.92 3.98
CA LEU A 120 -8.42 -15.69 4.26
C LEU A 120 -8.13 -15.70 5.76
N ASN A 121 -7.92 -16.89 6.31
CA ASN A 121 -7.30 -17.05 7.63
C ASN A 121 -5.77 -17.12 7.46
N THR A 122 -5.05 -16.25 8.17
CA THR A 122 -3.59 -16.13 8.06
C THR A 122 -2.83 -16.94 9.12
N ALA A 123 -3.50 -17.84 9.85
CA ALA A 123 -2.85 -18.68 10.87
C ALA A 123 -1.73 -19.56 10.30
N GLU A 124 -1.92 -20.06 9.08
CA GLU A 124 -0.95 -20.95 8.40
C GLU A 124 0.06 -20.19 7.54
N LEU A 125 -0.12 -18.88 7.36
CA LEU A 125 0.86 -18.05 6.68
C LEU A 125 1.99 -17.69 7.65
N SER A 126 3.23 -17.87 7.21
CA SER A 126 4.38 -17.33 7.94
C SER A 126 4.36 -15.81 7.89
N PRO A 127 4.83 -15.10 8.94
CA PRO A 127 4.99 -13.66 8.87
C PRO A 127 5.87 -13.26 7.68
N GLY A 128 5.44 -12.25 6.93
CA GLY A 128 6.10 -11.85 5.69
C GLY A 128 5.15 -11.20 4.68
N ASP A 129 5.70 -10.93 3.51
CA ASP A 129 5.04 -10.24 2.40
C ASP A 129 4.56 -11.26 1.36
N TYR A 130 3.26 -11.23 1.05
CA TYR A 130 2.63 -12.09 0.04
C TYR A 130 2.05 -11.24 -1.06
N HIS A 131 2.65 -11.33 -2.25
CA HIS A 131 2.05 -10.74 -3.44
C HIS A 131 0.88 -11.58 -3.89
N TYR A 132 -0.18 -10.93 -4.35
CA TYR A 132 -1.34 -11.61 -4.90
C TYR A 132 -1.93 -10.83 -6.07
N PHE A 133 -2.73 -11.51 -6.86
CA PHE A 133 -3.31 -11.00 -8.09
C PHE A 133 -4.70 -11.58 -8.37
N CYS A 134 -5.40 -10.98 -9.33
CA CYS A 134 -6.61 -11.57 -9.90
C CYS A 134 -6.24 -12.38 -11.15
N GLN A 135 -6.56 -13.67 -11.19
CA GLN A 135 -6.32 -14.55 -12.33
C GLN A 135 -7.12 -14.15 -13.59
N ILE A 136 -8.29 -13.52 -13.43
CA ILE A 136 -9.14 -13.03 -14.54
C ILE A 136 -8.56 -11.73 -15.12
N HIS A 137 -7.99 -10.90 -14.25
CA HIS A 137 -7.41 -9.61 -14.56
C HIS A 137 -5.96 -9.56 -14.06
N PRO A 138 -4.99 -10.20 -14.74
CA PRO A 138 -3.64 -10.43 -14.18
C PRO A 138 -2.83 -9.19 -13.80
N TRP A 139 -3.27 -8.03 -14.30
CA TRP A 139 -2.73 -6.71 -13.95
C TRP A 139 -3.15 -6.21 -12.57
N MET A 140 -4.29 -6.68 -12.02
CA MET A 140 -4.72 -6.36 -10.67
C MET A 140 -3.84 -7.12 -9.69
N GLN A 141 -2.91 -6.41 -9.05
CA GLN A 141 -1.93 -6.96 -8.12
C GLN A 141 -1.91 -6.14 -6.83
N ALA A 142 -1.60 -6.78 -5.72
CA ALA A 142 -1.54 -6.15 -4.41
C ALA A 142 -0.63 -6.95 -3.46
N LEU A 143 -0.45 -6.43 -2.24
CA LEU A 143 0.43 -6.99 -1.23
C LEU A 143 -0.30 -7.22 0.09
N LEU A 144 -0.17 -8.41 0.64
CA LEU A 144 -0.57 -8.74 2.00
C LEU A 144 0.68 -8.86 2.87
N HIS A 145 0.82 -8.00 3.88
CA HIS A 145 1.83 -8.14 4.92
C HIS A 145 1.24 -8.87 6.14
N VAL A 146 1.78 -10.04 6.44
CA VAL A 146 1.45 -10.81 7.64
C VAL A 146 2.48 -10.46 8.72
N ALA A 147 2.05 -9.71 9.74
CA ALA A 147 2.90 -9.29 10.84
C ALA A 147 3.03 -10.39 11.90
N SER A 148 4.20 -10.48 12.53
CA SER A 148 4.39 -11.30 13.73
C SER A 148 3.55 -10.72 14.87
N GLY A 149 2.87 -11.57 15.65
CA GLY A 149 2.01 -11.16 16.77
C GLY A 149 2.71 -10.45 17.94
N THR A 150 3.98 -10.05 17.81
CA THR A 150 4.82 -9.51 18.90
C THR A 150 5.71 -8.31 18.56
N SER A 151 5.54 -7.61 17.42
CA SER A 151 6.31 -6.39 17.13
C SER A 151 5.45 -5.15 16.90
N SER A 152 5.89 -4.02 17.48
CA SER A 152 5.38 -2.65 17.30
C SER A 152 5.12 -2.31 15.81
N PRO A 153 4.19 -1.38 15.48
CA PRO A 153 3.89 -1.03 14.09
C PRO A 153 5.11 -0.44 13.39
N SER A 154 5.81 -1.28 12.66
CA SER A 154 6.68 -0.84 11.57
C SER A 154 5.85 -0.92 10.30
N ALA A 155 5.37 0.22 9.81
CA ALA A 155 4.96 0.26 8.41
C ALA A 155 6.22 0.14 7.54
N SER A 156 6.11 -0.43 6.36
CA SER A 156 7.22 -0.50 5.41
C SER A 156 6.82 0.13 4.09
N VAL A 157 7.82 0.63 3.36
CA VAL A 157 7.73 0.99 1.95
C VAL A 157 8.89 0.32 1.22
N ASN A 158 8.56 -0.59 0.33
CA ASN A 158 9.51 -1.22 -0.57
C ASN A 158 9.57 -0.41 -1.87
N ILE A 159 10.78 -0.07 -2.31
CA ILE A 159 11.04 0.57 -3.60
C ILE A 159 11.46 -0.54 -4.57
N ASP A 160 10.66 -0.69 -5.63
CA ASP A 160 10.87 -1.61 -6.76
C ASP A 160 10.97 -3.11 -6.37
N HIS A 161 10.05 -3.95 -6.85
CA HIS A 161 10.15 -5.41 -6.73
C HIS A 161 10.20 -6.06 -8.12
N ASN A 162 11.45 -6.16 -8.59
CA ASN A 162 12.07 -7.06 -9.56
C ASN A 162 11.44 -7.31 -10.95
N GLN A 163 12.25 -6.88 -11.94
CA GLN A 163 12.47 -7.44 -13.28
C GLN A 163 11.32 -7.34 -14.28
N GLY A 164 11.31 -6.29 -15.11
CA GLY A 164 10.57 -6.29 -16.38
C GLY A 164 10.43 -4.89 -16.96
N SER A 165 11.07 -4.64 -18.11
CA SER A 165 10.85 -3.43 -18.90
C SER A 165 9.37 -3.32 -19.30
N THR A 166 8.59 -2.54 -18.57
CA THR A 166 7.25 -2.13 -19.02
C THR A 166 7.11 -0.63 -18.90
N THR A 167 6.91 0.02 -20.03
CA THR A 167 6.23 1.32 -20.11
C THR A 167 4.99 1.27 -19.21
N GLN A 168 4.93 2.21 -18.25
CA GLN A 168 3.89 2.36 -17.23
C GLN A 168 2.48 1.92 -17.68
N PHE A 169 1.93 0.88 -17.05
CA PHE A 169 0.51 0.55 -17.15
C PHE A 169 -0.15 0.00 -15.86
N PHE A 170 0.53 -0.06 -14.71
CA PHE A 170 -0.01 -0.83 -13.57
C PHE A 170 0.01 -0.12 -12.21
N SER A 171 -1.15 -0.11 -11.55
CA SER A 171 -1.33 0.13 -10.12
C SER A 171 -1.18 -1.20 -9.37
N GLY A 172 -0.17 -1.34 -8.52
CA GLY A 172 -0.05 -2.45 -7.56
C GLY A 172 1.08 -3.45 -7.81
N SER A 173 1.79 -3.35 -8.93
CA SER A 173 3.07 -4.04 -9.11
C SER A 173 4.15 -3.00 -9.42
N ALA A 174 4.98 -2.70 -8.44
CA ALA A 174 6.09 -1.78 -8.62
C ALA A 174 7.20 -2.49 -9.42
N SER A 175 7.01 -2.63 -10.72
CA SER A 175 8.13 -2.49 -11.65
C SER A 175 8.25 -0.98 -11.86
N TRP A 176 9.10 -0.30 -11.08
CA TRP A 176 9.23 1.17 -10.99
C TRP A 176 8.19 1.93 -10.13
N GLY A 177 8.19 1.72 -8.81
CA GLY A 177 7.33 2.46 -7.88
C GLY A 177 7.64 2.23 -6.40
N TYR A 178 6.80 2.83 -5.54
CA TYR A 178 6.77 2.57 -4.10
C TYR A 178 5.64 1.59 -3.78
N LEU A 179 5.89 0.65 -2.87
CA LEU A 179 4.91 -0.32 -2.41
C LEU A 179 4.92 -0.39 -0.87
N PRO A 180 3.84 0.03 -0.19
CA PRO A 180 2.68 0.73 -0.74
C PRO A 180 3.05 2.05 -1.39
N ARG A 181 2.27 2.44 -2.41
CA ARG A 181 2.34 3.79 -2.99
C ARG A 181 1.80 4.83 -2.01
N ASP A 182 0.69 4.49 -1.36
CA ASP A 182 0.01 5.37 -0.41
C ASP A 182 -0.08 4.66 0.93
N LEU A 183 0.39 5.31 1.99
CA LEU A 183 0.49 4.74 3.34
C LEU A 183 -0.20 5.65 4.35
N ALA A 184 -0.83 5.07 5.37
CA ALA A 184 -1.33 5.80 6.53
C ALA A 184 -0.62 5.29 7.79
N VAL A 185 -0.05 6.19 8.59
CA VAL A 185 0.64 5.86 9.83
C VAL A 185 0.29 6.82 10.95
N LYS A 186 0.41 6.37 12.20
CA LYS A 186 0.34 7.26 13.35
C LYS A 186 1.62 8.07 13.48
N LYS A 187 1.52 9.30 13.98
CA LYS A 187 2.69 10.07 14.43
C LYS A 187 3.52 9.26 15.43
N GLY A 188 4.82 9.15 15.19
CA GLY A 188 5.75 8.34 15.99
C GLY A 188 5.92 6.90 15.50
N ALA A 189 5.26 6.51 14.42
CA ALA A 189 5.56 5.26 13.73
C ALA A 189 6.95 5.31 13.08
N GLN A 190 7.62 4.17 13.04
CA GLN A 190 8.84 3.99 12.28
C GLN A 190 8.48 3.33 10.93
N VAL A 191 8.77 4.01 9.83
CA VAL A 191 8.51 3.51 8.48
C VAL A 191 9.80 3.02 7.85
N ALA A 192 9.95 1.71 7.71
CA ALA A 192 11.11 1.11 7.06
C ALA A 192 10.99 1.25 5.53
N VAL A 193 11.88 2.03 4.92
CA VAL A 193 11.97 2.20 3.47
C VAL A 193 13.14 1.38 2.95
N THR A 194 12.87 0.38 2.11
CA THR A 194 13.90 -0.51 1.56
C THR A 194 13.93 -0.41 0.04
N ASN A 195 15.13 -0.27 -0.54
CA ASN A 195 15.31 -0.38 -1.98
C ASN A 195 15.61 -1.83 -2.37
N ASN A 196 14.61 -2.51 -2.94
CA ASN A 196 14.72 -3.88 -3.44
C ASN A 196 15.02 -3.93 -4.96
N GLY A 197 15.10 -2.76 -5.61
CA GLY A 197 15.48 -2.63 -7.02
C GLY A 197 16.99 -2.68 -7.25
N ILE A 198 17.38 -2.68 -8.53
CA ILE A 198 18.79 -2.72 -8.97
C ILE A 198 19.39 -1.34 -9.23
N LEU A 199 18.58 -0.28 -9.18
CA LEU A 199 19.01 1.10 -9.37
C LEU A 199 18.89 1.88 -8.06
N PRO A 200 19.70 2.93 -7.85
CA PRO A 200 19.49 3.85 -6.75
C PRO A 200 18.16 4.60 -6.92
N HIS A 201 17.45 4.78 -5.81
CA HIS A 201 16.21 5.56 -5.74
C HIS A 201 16.29 6.58 -4.62
N THR A 202 15.39 7.56 -4.65
CA THR A 202 15.18 8.42 -3.48
C THR A 202 13.80 8.19 -2.87
N PHE A 203 13.64 8.54 -1.60
CA PHE A 203 12.37 8.68 -0.90
C PHE A 203 12.32 10.11 -0.38
N SER A 204 11.76 11.00 -1.18
CA SER A 204 11.89 12.45 -0.98
C SER A 204 10.52 13.12 -0.96
N SER A 205 10.19 13.80 0.12
CA SER A 205 8.98 14.62 0.21
C SER A 205 9.08 15.81 -0.76
N TYR A 206 7.92 16.20 -1.29
CA TYR A 206 7.78 17.38 -2.14
C TYR A 206 6.41 18.03 -1.94
N THR A 207 6.35 19.35 -2.07
CA THR A 207 5.11 20.14 -2.12
C THR A 207 4.87 20.79 -3.48
N ILE A 208 5.94 21.02 -4.24
CA ILE A 208 5.89 21.66 -5.55
C ILE A 208 6.35 20.66 -6.61
N ALA A 209 5.66 20.64 -7.75
CA ALA A 209 6.14 19.98 -8.94
C ALA A 209 6.03 20.94 -10.13
N ILE A 210 7.07 20.99 -10.95
CA ILE A 210 7.15 21.89 -12.10
C ILE A 210 6.98 21.12 -13.41
N PRO A 211 6.20 21.62 -14.37
CA PRO A 211 6.18 21.05 -15.71
C PRO A 211 7.47 21.45 -16.45
N VAL A 212 8.16 20.47 -17.00
CA VAL A 212 9.30 20.66 -17.90
C VAL A 212 8.97 20.01 -19.23
N THR A 213 9.01 20.80 -20.29
CA THR A 213 8.74 20.33 -21.65
C THR A 213 10.04 20.04 -22.36
N GLU A 214 10.21 18.81 -22.83
CA GLU A 214 11.32 18.38 -23.69
C GLU A 214 10.74 17.78 -24.98
N GLY A 215 10.86 18.52 -26.09
CA GLY A 215 10.21 18.15 -27.35
C GLY A 215 8.68 18.08 -27.21
N PHE A 216 8.10 16.93 -27.51
CA PHE A 216 6.65 16.69 -27.44
C PHE A 216 6.17 16.13 -26.09
N LYS A 217 7.06 15.99 -25.09
CA LYS A 217 6.72 15.41 -23.78
C LYS A 217 6.79 16.47 -22.68
N THR A 218 5.75 16.51 -21.84
CA THR A 218 5.75 17.29 -20.60
C THR A 218 5.98 16.35 -19.41
N LEU A 219 7.10 16.50 -18.73
CA LEU A 219 7.41 15.81 -17.50
C LEU A 219 7.03 16.70 -16.31
N ILE A 220 6.39 16.12 -15.30
CA ILE A 220 6.09 16.80 -14.05
C ILE A 220 7.17 16.43 -13.03
N ILE A 221 8.10 17.35 -12.77
CA ILE A 221 9.28 17.13 -11.93
C ILE A 221 8.99 17.59 -10.49
N PRO A 222 8.94 16.67 -9.51
CA PRO A 222 8.85 17.01 -8.10
C PRO A 222 10.11 17.74 -7.63
N ILE A 223 9.92 18.82 -6.87
CA ILE A 223 11.02 19.54 -6.22
C ILE A 223 10.95 19.23 -4.73
N SER A 224 12.00 18.57 -4.21
CA SER A 224 12.00 18.17 -2.81
C SER A 224 11.90 19.38 -1.89
N ASP A 225 11.00 19.30 -0.92
CA ASP A 225 10.81 20.32 0.11
C ASP A 225 11.72 20.12 1.33
N GLY A 226 12.46 19.01 1.36
CA GLY A 226 13.43 18.70 2.41
C GLY A 226 12.84 18.20 3.73
N VAL A 227 11.52 18.00 3.86
CA VAL A 227 10.92 17.46 5.09
C VAL A 227 11.49 16.07 5.41
N PHE A 228 11.57 15.21 4.39
CA PHE A 228 12.44 14.04 4.38
C PHE A 228 13.02 13.85 2.98
N ASN A 229 14.30 13.51 2.90
CA ASN A 229 14.96 13.30 1.63
C ASN A 229 16.09 12.28 1.80
N GLN A 230 15.83 11.05 1.39
CA GLN A 230 16.82 9.97 1.51
C GLN A 230 17.13 9.38 0.13
N THR A 231 18.42 9.16 -0.15
CA THR A 231 18.85 8.31 -1.27
C THR A 231 19.15 6.92 -0.74
N LEU A 232 18.65 5.89 -1.44
CA LEU A 232 18.79 4.48 -1.11
C LEU A 232 19.43 3.75 -2.30
N VAL A 233 20.61 3.17 -2.10
CA VAL A 233 21.24 2.28 -3.08
C VAL A 233 20.57 0.89 -3.04
N PRO A 234 20.74 0.03 -4.06
CA PRO A 234 20.19 -1.32 -4.06
C PRO A 234 20.51 -2.11 -2.78
N GLY A 235 19.49 -2.75 -2.21
CA GLY A 235 19.56 -3.53 -0.96
C GLY A 235 19.62 -2.69 0.32
N GLN A 236 19.64 -1.36 0.24
CA GLN A 236 19.68 -0.49 1.41
C GLN A 236 18.29 -0.32 2.03
N SER A 237 18.23 -0.34 3.35
CA SER A 237 17.08 0.07 4.15
C SER A 237 17.39 1.34 4.96
N TRP A 238 16.39 2.21 5.10
CA TRP A 238 16.40 3.38 5.97
C TRP A 238 15.07 3.50 6.69
N THR A 239 15.06 4.07 7.89
CA THR A 239 13.82 4.21 8.66
C THR A 239 13.44 5.69 8.78
N LEU A 240 12.27 6.04 8.27
CA LEU A 240 11.63 7.33 8.54
C LEU A 240 10.96 7.28 9.92
N ASP A 241 11.43 8.09 10.85
CA ASP A 241 10.75 8.35 12.11
C ASP A 241 9.71 9.46 11.93
N THR A 242 8.43 9.12 12.07
CA THR A 242 7.35 10.11 11.93
C THR A 242 7.08 10.90 13.20
N SER A 243 7.82 10.67 14.30
CA SER A 243 7.67 11.42 15.56
C SER A 243 7.92 12.93 15.39
N THR A 244 8.78 13.27 14.44
CA THR A 244 9.15 14.66 14.11
C THR A 244 8.20 15.31 13.09
N LEU A 245 7.35 14.52 12.44
CA LEU A 245 6.40 15.01 11.45
C LEU A 245 5.15 15.58 12.12
N ASN A 246 4.53 16.56 11.46
CA ASN A 246 3.20 17.03 11.84
C ASN A 246 2.15 16.06 11.29
N THR A 247 0.95 16.06 11.88
CA THR A 247 -0.18 15.34 11.29
C THR A 247 -0.57 15.97 9.96
N GLY A 248 -0.87 15.14 8.96
CA GLY A 248 -1.22 15.58 7.61
C GLY A 248 -0.67 14.65 6.53
N THR A 249 -0.97 14.96 5.28
CA THR A 249 -0.51 14.19 4.12
C THR A 249 0.77 14.79 3.57
N TYR A 250 1.80 13.95 3.45
CA TYR A 250 3.05 14.26 2.78
C TYR A 250 3.11 13.50 1.46
N THR A 251 3.22 14.20 0.34
CA THR A 251 3.54 13.60 -0.95
C THR A 251 5.04 13.38 -1.07
N TYR A 252 5.43 12.25 -1.63
CA TYR A 252 6.83 11.90 -1.83
C TYR A 252 7.07 11.31 -3.22
N ALA A 253 8.31 11.44 -3.71
CA ALA A 253 8.69 10.99 -5.04
C ALA A 253 10.17 10.60 -5.12
N CYS A 254 10.51 9.90 -6.20
CA CYS A 254 11.90 9.59 -6.54
C CYS A 254 12.43 10.72 -7.42
N LEU A 255 13.49 11.39 -6.99
CA LEU A 255 14.06 12.53 -7.70
C LEU A 255 14.81 12.12 -8.98
N PHE A 256 15.32 10.88 -9.03
CA PHE A 256 15.90 10.31 -10.26
C PHE A 256 14.85 9.87 -11.27
N HIS A 257 13.63 9.55 -10.80
CA HIS A 257 12.56 8.95 -11.58
C HIS A 257 11.25 9.68 -11.26
N PRO A 258 11.05 10.89 -11.82
CA PRO A 258 10.01 11.83 -11.39
C PRO A 258 8.56 11.32 -11.44
N TRP A 259 8.33 10.20 -12.12
CA TRP A 259 7.03 9.52 -12.19
C TRP A 259 6.74 8.62 -10.98
N MET A 260 7.75 8.16 -10.25
CA MET A 260 7.55 7.40 -9.02
C MET A 260 7.09 8.35 -7.93
N LYS A 261 5.82 8.26 -7.55
CA LYS A 261 5.17 9.13 -6.57
C LYS A 261 4.36 8.31 -5.60
N GLY A 262 4.21 8.82 -4.39
CA GLY A 262 3.38 8.24 -3.35
C GLY A 262 2.97 9.28 -2.32
N SER A 263 2.20 8.83 -1.33
CA SER A 263 1.78 9.67 -0.22
C SER A 263 1.86 8.94 1.12
N ILE A 264 2.17 9.68 2.19
CA ILE A 264 2.08 9.22 3.56
C ILE A 264 1.16 10.14 4.34
N ASN A 265 0.05 9.61 4.85
CA ASN A 265 -0.85 10.31 5.75
C ASN A 265 -0.44 10.02 7.20
N VAL A 266 -0.01 11.05 7.91
CA VAL A 266 0.36 10.98 9.34
C VAL A 266 -0.83 11.43 10.17
N THR A 267 -1.39 10.51 10.96
CA THR A 267 -2.56 10.75 11.84
C THR A 267 -2.19 10.83 13.31
#